data_AF-A0A800M9K6-F1
#
_entry.id   AF-A0A800M9K6-F1
#
_cell.length_a   1.000
_cell.length_b   1.000
_cell.length_c   1.000
_cell.angle_alpha   90.00
_cell.angle_beta   90.00
_cell.angle_gamma   90.00
#
_symmetry.space_group_name_H-M   'P 1'
#
loop_
_entity.id
_entity.type
_entity.pdbx_description
1 polymer ?
#
loop_
_entity_poly.entity_id
_entity_poly.type
_entity_poly.pdbx_seq_one_letter_code
_entity_poly.pdbx_strand_id
1 'polypeptide(L)'
;MAVCLEWELADTKAGHGALTETQAQKVVSDIVERVSGQPLVFHTVTEWMRFWLKGKQQTRASSTYERYHQIVEQFIEFLGNRASLGVVGVMEHSHPASSA
;
A
#
# COMPACT_ATOMS: atom_id res chain seq x y z
N MET A 1 11.19 -5.64 24.61
CA MET A 1 10.38 -6.77 25.09
C MET A 1 9.01 -6.88 24.43
N ALA A 2 8.21 -5.81 24.31
CA ALA A 2 6.86 -5.90 23.72
C ALA A 2 6.81 -6.43 22.27
N VAL A 3 7.77 -6.10 21.40
CA VAL A 3 7.79 -6.60 20.01
C VAL A 3 8.07 -8.10 19.95
N CYS A 4 8.97 -8.61 20.79
CA CYS A 4 9.32 -10.02 20.83
C CYS A 4 8.13 -10.89 21.26
N LEU A 5 7.31 -10.41 22.21
CA LEU A 5 6.10 -11.09 22.66
C LEU A 5 5.01 -11.11 21.59
N GLU A 6 4.81 -10.02 20.85
CA GLU A 6 3.86 -9.99 19.73
C GLU A 6 4.27 -10.94 18.60
N TRP A 7 5.57 -11.07 18.34
CA TRP A 7 6.10 -12.01 17.37
C TRP A 7 5.93 -13.47 17.82
N GLU A 8 6.22 -13.76 19.09
CA GLU A 8 6.00 -15.10 19.66
C GLU A 8 4.51 -15.49 19.63
N LEU A 9 3.60 -14.55 19.92
CA LEU A 9 2.17 -14.77 19.80
C LEU A 9 1.71 -14.96 18.35
N ALA A 10 2.29 -14.22 17.40
CA ALA A 10 2.01 -14.40 15.97
C ALA A 10 2.52 -15.75 15.45
N ASP A 11 3.70 -16.17 15.89
CA ASP A 11 4.33 -17.45 15.53
C ASP A 11 3.59 -18.65 16.14
N THR A 12 3.15 -18.53 17.39
CA THR A 12 2.28 -19.52 18.04
C THR A 12 0.96 -19.70 17.28
N LYS A 13 0.39 -18.62 16.73
CA LYS A 13 -0.82 -18.67 15.88
C LYS A 13 -0.52 -19.24 14.49
N ALA A 14 0.67 -19.02 13.94
CA ALA A 14 1.11 -19.61 12.67
C ALA A 14 1.27 -21.14 12.78
N GLY A 15 1.75 -21.66 13.91
CA GLY A 15 1.81 -23.10 14.21
C GLY A 15 0.44 -23.82 14.19
N HIS A 16 -0.66 -23.06 14.31
CA HIS A 16 -2.04 -23.55 14.19
C HIS A 16 -2.68 -23.24 12.82
N GLY A 17 -1.90 -22.79 11.82
CA GLY A 17 -2.39 -22.43 10.49
C GLY A 17 -3.23 -21.16 10.45
N ALA A 18 -3.18 -20.31 11.49
CA ALA A 18 -4.13 -19.22 11.70
C ALA A 18 -3.55 -17.81 11.50
N LEU A 19 -2.29 -17.66 11.05
CA LEU A 19 -1.74 -16.35 10.74
C LEU A 19 -2.27 -15.87 9.39
N THR A 20 -3.22 -14.94 9.42
CA THR A 20 -3.72 -14.29 8.20
C THR A 20 -2.84 -13.11 7.81
N GLU A 21 -2.86 -12.73 6.53
CA GLU A 21 -2.13 -11.55 6.04
C GLU A 21 -2.52 -10.28 6.82
N THR A 22 -3.81 -10.13 7.14
CA THR A 22 -4.32 -9.02 7.97
C THR A 22 -3.67 -8.98 9.35
N GLN A 23 -3.45 -10.15 9.98
CA GLN A 23 -2.78 -10.21 11.28
C GLN A 23 -1.29 -9.85 11.17
N ALA A 24 -0.61 -10.32 10.13
CA ALA A 24 0.78 -9.94 9.87
C ALA A 24 0.93 -8.42 9.62
N GLN A 25 0.04 -7.84 8.80
CA GLN A 25 0.01 -6.39 8.55
C GLN A 25 -0.22 -5.59 9.83
N LYS A 26 -1.10 -6.06 10.73
CA LYS A 26 -1.33 -5.42 12.02
C LYS A 26 -0.08 -5.41 12.90
N VAL A 27 0.61 -6.53 13.02
CA VAL A 27 1.86 -6.62 13.82
C VAL A 27 2.90 -5.62 13.30
N VAL A 28 3.07 -5.50 11.98
CA VAL A 28 3.99 -4.53 11.39
C VAL A 28 3.52 -3.08 11.63
N SER A 29 2.23 -2.81 11.50
CA SER A 29 1.65 -1.49 11.79
C SER A 29 1.92 -1.05 13.23
N ASP A 30 1.68 -1.93 14.20
CA ASP A 30 1.86 -1.63 15.63
C ASP A 30 3.34 -1.36 15.97
N ILE A 31 4.27 -2.01 15.28
CA ILE A 31 5.72 -1.75 15.43
C ILE A 31 6.07 -0.35 14.92
N VAL A 32 5.58 0.00 13.72
CA VAL A 32 5.87 1.29 13.09
C VAL A 32 5.33 2.43 13.94
N GLU A 33 4.10 2.31 14.44
CA GLU A 33 3.49 3.32 15.30
C GLU A 33 4.26 3.49 16.61
N ARG A 34 4.67 2.40 17.24
CA ARG A 34 5.43 2.45 18.51
C ARG A 34 6.82 3.07 18.35
N VAL A 35 7.51 2.78 17.25
CA VAL A 35 8.89 3.23 17.02
C VAL A 35 8.95 4.65 16.47
N SER A 36 8.04 4.99 15.55
CA SER A 36 8.06 6.30 14.87
C SER A 36 7.10 7.33 15.49
N GLY A 37 6.15 6.90 16.31
CA GLY A 37 5.05 7.73 16.81
C GLY A 37 4.02 8.09 15.74
N GLN A 38 4.09 7.47 14.55
CA GLN A 38 3.20 7.73 13.41
C GLN A 38 2.63 6.40 12.89
N PRO A 39 1.34 6.36 12.49
CA PRO A 39 0.75 5.13 11.98
C PRO A 39 1.40 4.71 10.65
N LEU A 40 1.42 3.40 10.39
CA LEU A 40 1.81 2.88 9.08
C LEU A 40 0.80 3.37 8.03
N VAL A 41 1.28 4.13 7.05
CA VAL A 41 0.41 4.75 6.05
C VAL A 41 0.08 3.75 4.94
N PHE A 42 -1.21 3.50 4.76
CA PHE A 42 -1.74 2.75 3.62
C PHE A 42 -2.32 3.74 2.61
N HIS A 43 -1.61 3.98 1.51
CA HIS A 43 -2.06 4.88 0.48
C HIS A 43 -3.14 4.23 -0.41
N THR A 44 -4.19 5.00 -0.69
CA THR A 44 -5.05 4.75 -1.86
C THR A 44 -4.27 4.94 -3.15
N VAL A 45 -4.78 4.43 -4.27
CA VAL A 45 -4.15 4.65 -5.59
C VAL A 45 -4.02 6.14 -5.89
N THR A 46 -5.06 6.94 -5.63
CA THR A 46 -5.03 8.39 -5.82
C THR A 46 -3.92 9.05 -5.00
N GLU A 47 -3.83 8.73 -3.70
CA GLU A 47 -2.83 9.32 -2.81
C GLU A 47 -1.41 8.93 -3.24
N TRP A 48 -1.19 7.66 -3.56
CA TRP A 48 0.11 7.18 -3.99
C TRP A 48 0.58 7.83 -5.29
N MET A 49 -0.30 7.88 -6.29
CA MET A 49 0.03 8.44 -7.61
C MET A 49 0.35 9.93 -7.51
N ARG A 50 -0.42 10.68 -6.72
CA ARG A 50 -0.18 12.13 -6.51
C ARG A 50 1.06 12.39 -5.65
N PHE A 51 1.32 11.56 -4.63
CA PHE A 51 2.56 11.61 -3.86
C PHE A 51 3.79 11.38 -4.75
N TRP A 52 3.77 10.32 -5.58
CA TRP A 52 4.83 10.03 -6.53
C TRP A 52 5.06 11.18 -7.51
N LEU A 53 3.97 11.74 -8.06
CA LEU A 53 4.03 12.86 -8.99
C LEU A 53 4.68 14.10 -8.37
N LYS A 54 4.34 14.43 -7.12
CA LYS A 54 4.95 15.52 -6.35
C LYS A 54 6.46 15.33 -6.17
N GLY A 55 6.91 14.09 -5.92
CA GLY A 55 8.34 13.77 -5.86
C GLY A 55 9.06 13.94 -7.21
N LYS A 56 8.37 13.73 -8.33
CA LYS A 56 8.94 13.98 -9.67
C LYS A 56 9.04 15.46 -10.02
N GLN A 57 8.16 16.31 -9.49
CA GLN A 57 8.24 17.76 -9.66
C GLN A 57 9.56 18.34 -9.14
N GLN A 58 10.09 17.77 -8.05
CA GLN A 58 11.31 18.25 -7.40
C GLN A 58 12.60 17.84 -8.15
N THR A 59 12.52 16.89 -9.10
CA THR A 59 13.70 16.23 -9.67
C THR A 59 13.80 16.33 -11.20
N ARG A 60 12.82 16.94 -11.89
CA ARG A 60 12.76 16.99 -13.37
C ARG A 60 12.33 18.35 -13.90
N ALA A 61 12.68 18.63 -15.16
CA ALA A 61 12.24 19.82 -15.89
C ALA A 61 10.70 19.86 -16.02
N SER A 62 10.11 21.06 -15.93
CA SER A 62 8.65 21.31 -15.87
C SER A 62 7.83 20.55 -16.92
N SER A 63 8.34 20.46 -18.16
CA SER A 63 7.67 19.78 -19.27
C SER A 63 7.45 18.28 -19.05
N THR A 64 8.35 17.64 -18.30
CA THR A 64 8.23 16.21 -17.98
C THR A 64 7.21 15.96 -16.87
N TYR A 65 7.10 16.90 -15.93
CA TYR A 65 6.09 16.86 -14.87
C TYR A 65 4.67 16.99 -15.44
N GLU A 66 4.45 17.95 -16.35
CA GLU A 66 3.14 18.17 -16.98
C GLU A 66 2.62 16.92 -17.72
N ARG A 67 3.50 16.23 -18.46
CA ARG A 67 3.13 14.99 -19.15
C ARG A 67 2.75 13.87 -18.17
N TYR A 68 3.48 13.71 -17.07
CA TYR A 68 3.13 12.71 -16.06
C TYR A 68 1.88 13.07 -15.29
N HIS A 69 1.65 14.35 -15.01
CA HIS A 69 0.44 14.82 -14.36
C HIS A 69 -0.78 14.42 -15.17
N GLN A 70 -0.77 14.70 -16.48
CA GLN A 70 -1.90 14.36 -17.35
C GLN A 70 -2.17 12.85 -17.39
N ILE A 71 -1.12 12.02 -17.49
CA ILE A 71 -1.27 10.55 -17.51
C ILE A 71 -1.79 10.02 -16.17
N VAL A 72 -1.30 10.56 -15.05
CA VAL A 72 -1.73 10.18 -13.70
C VAL A 72 -3.20 10.48 -13.49
N GLU A 73 -3.67 11.68 -13.85
CA GLU A 73 -5.07 12.04 -13.67
C GLU A 73 -5.98 11.22 -14.59
N GLN A 74 -5.58 10.94 -15.85
CA GLN A 74 -6.33 10.02 -16.73
C GLN A 74 -6.41 8.61 -16.16
N PHE A 75 -5.34 8.11 -15.54
CA PHE A 75 -5.34 6.78 -14.92
C PHE A 75 -6.26 6.72 -13.69
N ILE A 76 -6.26 7.76 -12.86
CA ILE A 76 -7.18 7.88 -11.71
C ILE A 76 -8.63 7.94 -12.20
N GLU A 77 -8.90 8.73 -13.23
CA GLU A 77 -10.22 8.83 -13.85
C GLU A 77 -10.69 7.48 -14.42
N PHE A 78 -9.80 6.78 -15.13
CA PHE A 78 -10.07 5.43 -15.66
C PHE A 78 -10.45 4.43 -14.55
N LEU A 79 -9.81 4.50 -13.40
CA LEU A 79 -10.13 3.63 -12.26
C LEU A 79 -11.45 4.01 -11.56
N GLY A 80 -11.89 5.27 -11.67
CA GLY A 80 -13.10 5.77 -11.03
C GLY A 80 -13.13 5.46 -9.54
N ASN A 81 -14.22 4.84 -9.05
CA ASN A 81 -14.38 4.47 -7.64
C ASN A 81 -13.30 3.52 -7.12
N ARG A 82 -12.58 2.80 -7.98
CA ARG A 82 -11.50 1.89 -7.56
C ARG A 82 -10.24 2.66 -7.17
N ALA A 83 -10.10 3.93 -7.55
CA ALA A 83 -8.95 4.75 -7.20
C ALA A 83 -8.87 5.06 -5.70
N SER A 84 -10.00 4.98 -4.99
CA SER A 84 -10.06 5.12 -3.52
C SER A 84 -9.72 3.82 -2.77
N LEU A 85 -9.45 2.72 -3.48
CA LEU A 85 -8.95 1.50 -2.85
C LEU A 85 -7.45 1.65 -2.58
N GLY A 86 -6.96 0.93 -1.56
CA GLY A 86 -5.52 0.75 -1.35
C GLY A 86 -4.85 0.17 -2.59
N VAL A 87 -3.60 0.56 -2.87
CA VAL A 87 -2.85 0.11 -4.05
C VAL A 87 -2.84 -1.43 -4.20
N VAL A 88 -2.83 -2.15 -3.07
CA VAL A 88 -2.91 -3.62 -3.03
C VAL A 88 -4.22 -4.15 -3.63
N GLY A 89 -5.36 -3.50 -3.34
CA GLY A 89 -6.68 -3.94 -3.80
C GLY A 89 -6.92 -3.77 -5.30
N VAL A 90 -6.08 -3.02 -6.00
CA VAL A 90 -6.16 -2.91 -7.47
C VAL A 90 -5.39 -4.02 -8.19
N MET A 91 -4.36 -4.61 -7.55
CA MET A 91 -3.55 -5.67 -8.17
C MET A 91 -4.25 -7.04 -8.22
N GLU A 92 -5.08 -7.37 -7.23
CA GLU A 92 -5.69 -8.71 -7.10
C GLU A 92 -6.68 -9.06 -8.22
N HIS A 93 -7.30 -8.07 -8.86
CA HIS A 93 -8.27 -8.30 -9.94
C HIS A 93 -7.67 -8.46 -11.35
N SER A 94 -6.34 -8.45 -11.49
CA SER A 94 -5.66 -8.50 -12.81
C SER A 94 -5.15 -9.90 -13.21
N HIS A 95 -5.39 -10.94 -12.41
CA HIS A 95 -5.12 -12.32 -12.81
C HIS A 95 -6.45 -12.97 -13.24
N PRO A 96 -6.74 -13.13 -14.55
CA PRO A 96 -7.73 -14.11 -14.94
C PRO A 96 -7.20 -15.47 -14.48
N ALA A 97 -7.96 -16.17 -13.64
CA ALA A 97 -7.68 -17.56 -13.33
C ALA A 97 -7.50 -18.31 -14.66
N SER A 98 -6.27 -18.73 -14.94
CA SER A 98 -5.98 -19.67 -16.01
C SER A 98 -6.63 -20.98 -15.59
N SER A 99 -7.81 -21.24 -16.15
CA SER A 99 -8.46 -22.53 -16.06
C SER A 99 -7.60 -23.56 -16.81
N ALA A 100 -7.02 -24.48 -16.05
CA ALA A 100 -6.56 -25.79 -16.52
C ALA A 100 -7.60 -26.83 -16.11
#